data_AF-A0A1X9Z573-F1
#
_entry.id   AF-A0A1X9Z573-F1
#
_cell.length_a   1.000
_cell.length_b   1.000
_cell.length_c   1.000
_cell.angle_alpha   90.00
_cell.angle_beta   90.00
_cell.angle_gamma   90.00
#
_symmetry.space_group_name_H-M   'P 1'
#
loop_
_entity.id
_entity.type
_entity.pdbx_description
1 polymer ?
#
loop_
_entity_poly.entity_id
_entity_poly.type
_entity_poly.pdbx_seq_one_letter_code
_entity_poly.pdbx_strand_id
1 'polypeptide(L)'
;MKNRTIATETFNSGRRNFFLDFKTARNNTNYIQITRSDEQQDGSYNMRRIVVFQEDFEFLISAFCSLFTTATQIEEKEKSVLDLFHENKQERIYGIKGLPVELRPREKLLLSGGDKMKTAELLAILIGSGTPDNSALDIGDQIFKAGGSDLRCLAAVRHADLSRFKGIGSARSSVVLAAIELGRRIFS
;
A
#
# COMPACT_ATOMS: atom_id res chain seq x y z
N MET A 1 -17.32 19.41 29.95
CA MET A 1 -17.98 18.56 28.93
C MET A 1 -17.59 17.11 29.18
N LYS A 2 -18.53 16.16 29.12
CA LYS A 2 -18.28 14.72 29.37
C LYS A 2 -17.62 14.09 28.14
N ASN A 3 -16.93 12.96 28.31
CA ASN A 3 -16.38 12.19 27.20
C ASN A 3 -17.53 11.78 26.26
N ARG A 4 -17.33 11.93 24.95
CA ARG A 4 -18.35 11.64 23.94
C ARG A 4 -18.03 10.31 23.28
N THR A 5 -18.99 9.39 23.23
CA THR A 5 -18.88 8.18 22.42
C THR A 5 -19.22 8.49 20.97
N ILE A 6 -18.35 8.07 20.07
CA ILE A 6 -18.51 8.20 18.61
C ILE A 6 -19.14 6.92 18.06
N ALA A 7 -18.58 5.77 18.41
CA ALA A 7 -19.03 4.46 17.97
C ALA A 7 -18.80 3.41 19.06
N THR A 8 -19.64 2.38 19.07
CA THR A 8 -19.53 1.24 19.98
C THR A 8 -19.87 -0.04 19.22
N GLU A 9 -19.00 -1.04 19.33
CA GLU A 9 -19.25 -2.42 18.95
C GLU A 9 -19.36 -3.29 20.21
N THR A 10 -20.24 -4.29 20.22
CA THR A 10 -20.47 -5.16 21.38
C THR A 10 -20.52 -6.62 20.96
N PHE A 11 -19.89 -7.49 21.74
CA PHE A 11 -19.99 -8.94 21.55
C PHE A 11 -19.93 -9.67 22.89
N ASN A 12 -20.52 -10.86 22.94
CA ASN A 12 -20.70 -11.61 24.18
C ASN A 12 -20.06 -13.00 24.10
N SER A 13 -19.57 -13.52 25.23
CA SER A 13 -19.05 -14.88 25.37
C SER A 13 -19.40 -15.44 26.75
N GLY A 14 -20.55 -16.12 26.83
CA GLY A 14 -21.12 -16.62 28.09
C GLY A 14 -21.56 -15.48 29.00
N ARG A 15 -21.11 -15.49 30.25
CA ARG A 15 -21.35 -14.42 31.26
C ARG A 15 -20.46 -13.19 31.10
N ARG A 16 -19.82 -13.03 29.93
CA ARG A 16 -18.85 -11.97 29.66
C ARG A 16 -19.34 -11.12 28.50
N ASN A 17 -19.49 -9.84 28.75
CA ASN A 17 -19.89 -8.85 27.76
C ASN A 17 -18.67 -7.98 27.42
N PHE A 18 -18.39 -7.78 26.14
CA PHE A 18 -17.28 -6.97 25.66
C PHE A 18 -17.80 -5.76 24.91
N PHE A 19 -17.24 -4.60 25.21
CA PHE A 19 -17.55 -3.33 24.55
C PHE A 19 -16.27 -2.76 23.94
N LEU A 20 -16.31 -2.45 22.65
CA LEU A 20 -15.27 -1.77 21.91
C LEU A 20 -15.77 -0.37 21.58
N ASP A 21 -15.31 0.63 22.32
CA ASP A 21 -15.76 2.01 22.14
C ASP A 21 -14.70 2.87 21.46
N PHE A 22 -15.12 3.71 20.51
CA PHE A 22 -14.35 4.84 20.01
C PHE A 22 -14.93 6.13 20.59
N LYS A 23 -14.10 6.91 21.31
CA LYS A 23 -14.53 8.05 22.11
C LYS A 23 -13.62 9.27 21.90
N THR A 24 -14.15 10.44 22.20
CA THR A 24 -13.37 11.70 22.29
C THR A 24 -13.27 12.13 23.74
N ALA A 25 -12.05 12.40 24.19
CA ALA A 25 -11.74 12.91 25.52
C ALA A 25 -12.04 14.42 25.62
N ARG A 26 -11.95 14.98 26.83
CA ARG A 26 -12.26 16.40 27.08
C ARG A 26 -11.34 17.38 26.34
N ASN A 27 -10.13 16.94 26.00
CA ASN A 27 -9.11 17.70 25.27
C ASN A 27 -9.22 17.53 23.74
N ASN A 28 -10.33 16.98 23.23
CA ASN A 28 -10.56 16.63 21.82
C ASN A 28 -9.64 15.53 21.25
N THR A 29 -8.87 14.83 22.09
CA THR A 29 -8.10 13.66 21.67
C THR A 29 -9.01 12.44 21.56
N ASN A 30 -8.92 11.71 20.46
CA ASN A 30 -9.67 10.46 20.30
C ASN A 30 -8.97 9.30 21.04
N TYR A 31 -9.75 8.31 21.46
CA TYR A 31 -9.24 7.12 22.12
C TYR A 31 -10.16 5.92 21.89
N ILE A 32 -9.56 4.74 21.93
CA ILE A 32 -10.28 3.46 21.93
C ILE A 32 -10.34 2.96 23.36
N GLN A 33 -11.50 2.42 23.76
CA GLN A 33 -11.69 1.76 25.04
C GLN A 33 -12.24 0.36 24.84
N ILE A 34 -11.51 -0.65 25.33
CA ILE A 34 -11.97 -2.04 25.36
C ILE A 34 -12.41 -2.35 26.78
N THR A 35 -13.68 -2.71 26.96
CA THR A 35 -14.25 -3.05 28.27
C THR A 35 -14.70 -4.50 28.28
N ARG A 36 -14.23 -5.30 29.25
CA ARG A 36 -14.82 -6.59 29.59
C ARG A 36 -15.66 -6.42 30.85
N SER A 37 -16.90 -6.86 30.82
CA SER A 37 -17.83 -6.88 31.95
C SER A 37 -18.24 -8.32 32.24
N ASP A 38 -17.81 -8.85 33.38
CA ASP A 38 -18.11 -10.22 33.84
C ASP A 38 -19.25 -10.17 34.87
N GLU A 39 -20.34 -10.89 34.61
CA GLU A 39 -21.46 -11.02 35.55
C GLU A 39 -21.13 -12.06 36.65
N GLN A 40 -21.27 -11.65 37.91
CA GLN A 40 -21.00 -12.45 39.10
C GLN A 40 -22.26 -13.19 39.56
N GLN A 41 -22.10 -14.20 40.42
CA GLN A 41 -23.21 -15.03 40.91
C GLN A 41 -24.20 -14.25 41.80
N ASP A 42 -23.76 -13.13 42.38
CA ASP A 42 -24.57 -12.21 43.17
C ASP A 42 -25.29 -11.13 42.33
N GLY A 43 -25.17 -11.20 41.00
CA GLY A 43 -25.74 -10.22 40.07
C GLY A 43 -24.92 -8.94 39.91
N SER A 44 -23.77 -8.82 40.59
CA SER A 44 -22.84 -7.71 40.40
C SER A 44 -21.98 -7.91 39.14
N TYR A 45 -21.32 -6.84 38.67
CA TYR A 45 -20.47 -6.88 37.48
C TYR A 45 -19.04 -6.49 37.81
N ASN A 46 -18.07 -7.28 37.36
CA ASN A 46 -16.65 -6.94 37.41
C ASN A 46 -16.20 -6.42 36.05
N MET A 47 -15.75 -5.15 35.99
CA MET A 47 -15.33 -4.51 34.75
C MET A 47 -13.83 -4.30 34.67
N ARG A 48 -13.21 -4.76 33.59
CA ARG A 48 -11.82 -4.45 33.22
C ARG A 48 -11.80 -3.58 31.97
N ARG A 49 -11.00 -2.52 31.98
CA ARG A 49 -10.91 -1.59 30.86
C ARG A 49 -9.47 -1.33 30.45
N ILE A 50 -9.24 -1.33 29.14
CA ILE A 50 -8.01 -0.87 28.52
C ILE A 50 -8.36 0.35 27.67
N VAL A 51 -7.57 1.41 27.79
CA VAL A 51 -7.74 2.66 27.05
C VAL A 51 -6.45 2.93 26.27
N VAL A 52 -6.58 3.26 24.99
CA VAL A 52 -5.47 3.64 24.12
C VAL A 52 -5.82 4.95 23.44
N PHE A 53 -4.93 5.94 23.51
CA PHE A 53 -5.16 7.25 22.91
C PHE A 53 -4.69 7.28 21.45
N GLN A 54 -5.18 8.26 20.68
CA GLN A 54 -4.92 8.34 19.24
C GLN A 54 -3.43 8.38 18.86
N GLU A 55 -2.59 8.93 19.73
CA GLU A 55 -1.13 8.98 19.55
C GLU A 55 -0.48 7.58 19.52
N ASP A 56 -1.13 6.59 20.14
CA ASP A 56 -0.66 5.21 20.23
C ASP A 56 -1.36 4.25 19.26
N PHE A 57 -2.30 4.74 18.44
CA PHE A 57 -3.07 3.87 17.53
C PHE A 57 -2.19 3.13 16.54
N GLU A 58 -1.14 3.77 16.03
CA GLU A 58 -0.22 3.11 15.11
C GLU A 58 0.45 1.90 15.77
N PHE A 59 0.88 2.02 17.03
CA PHE A 59 1.48 0.92 17.79
C PHE A 59 0.46 -0.17 18.13
N LEU A 60 -0.77 0.21 18.48
CA LEU A 60 -1.83 -0.76 18.81
C LEU A 60 -2.23 -1.60 17.59
N ILE A 61 -2.49 -0.95 16.45
CA ILE A 61 -2.85 -1.64 15.20
C ILE A 61 -1.71 -2.55 14.78
N SER A 62 -0.48 -2.05 14.87
CA SER A 62 0.74 -2.82 14.62
C SER A 62 0.83 -4.09 15.46
N ALA A 63 0.57 -3.98 16.77
CA ALA A 63 0.59 -5.10 17.69
C ALA A 63 -0.52 -6.12 17.39
N PHE A 64 -1.74 -5.67 17.06
CA PHE A 64 -2.83 -6.57 16.65
C PHE A 64 -2.52 -7.29 15.34
N CYS A 65 -2.06 -6.58 14.31
CA CYS A 65 -1.67 -7.18 13.03
C CYS A 65 -0.58 -8.24 13.22
N SER A 66 0.45 -7.90 13.98
CA SER A 66 1.49 -8.84 14.41
C SER A 66 0.89 -10.08 15.07
N LEU A 67 0.09 -9.89 16.13
CA LEU A 67 -0.48 -10.97 16.92
C LEU A 67 -1.35 -11.91 16.06
N PHE A 68 -2.22 -11.36 15.22
CA PHE A 68 -3.09 -12.16 14.37
C PHE A 68 -2.30 -12.89 13.28
N THR A 69 -1.26 -12.25 12.72
CA THR A 69 -0.36 -12.91 11.76
C THR A 69 0.35 -14.10 12.41
N THR A 70 0.91 -13.93 13.60
CA THR A 70 1.53 -15.02 14.37
C THR A 70 0.51 -16.12 14.70
N ALA A 71 -0.71 -15.76 15.11
CA ALA A 71 -1.76 -16.72 15.44
C ALA A 71 -2.19 -17.56 14.22
N THR A 72 -2.13 -17.01 13.01
CA THR A 72 -2.39 -17.75 11.76
C THR A 72 -1.21 -18.61 11.29
N GLN A 73 0.00 -18.38 11.81
CA GLN A 73 1.25 -19.06 11.43
C GLN A 73 1.70 -20.16 12.39
N ILE A 74 0.85 -20.55 13.36
CA ILE A 74 1.13 -21.63 14.33
C ILE A 74 1.42 -22.99 13.65
N GLU A 75 1.28 -23.13 12.33
CA GLU A 75 1.71 -24.34 11.61
C GLU A 75 3.13 -24.35 11.03
N GLU A 76 3.89 -23.26 10.88
CA GLU A 76 5.34 -23.41 10.56
C GLU A 76 6.16 -22.10 10.62
N LYS A 77 7.19 -22.13 11.48
CA LYS A 77 8.46 -21.36 11.50
C LYS A 77 8.47 -19.85 11.19
N GLU A 78 8.63 -19.10 12.28
CA GLU A 78 9.38 -17.85 12.50
C GLU A 78 9.56 -16.86 11.33
N LYS A 79 8.78 -15.78 11.38
CA LYS A 79 9.22 -14.42 11.01
C LYS A 79 8.84 -13.45 12.12
N SER A 80 9.78 -12.60 12.52
CA SER A 80 9.56 -11.57 13.54
C SER A 80 8.63 -10.47 13.02
N VAL A 81 7.98 -9.76 13.94
CA VAL A 81 7.18 -8.57 13.68
C VAL A 81 7.99 -7.52 12.92
N LEU A 82 9.28 -7.38 13.22
CA LEU A 82 10.20 -6.52 12.46
C LEU A 82 10.37 -7.01 11.01
N ASP A 83 10.44 -8.32 10.78
CA ASP A 83 10.53 -8.90 9.43
C ASP A 83 9.23 -8.63 8.64
N LEU A 84 8.07 -8.77 9.31
CA LEU A 84 6.75 -8.43 8.76
C LEU A 84 6.54 -6.92 8.61
N PHE A 85 7.16 -6.07 9.42
CA PHE A 85 7.15 -4.61 9.26
C PHE A 85 8.07 -4.16 8.15
N HIS A 86 9.22 -4.82 7.96
CA HIS A 86 10.08 -4.59 6.82
C HIS A 86 9.40 -5.08 5.53
N GLU A 87 8.61 -6.15 5.57
CA GLU A 87 7.76 -6.62 4.46
C GLU A 87 6.53 -5.70 4.23
N ASN A 88 5.79 -5.27 5.26
CA ASN A 88 4.61 -4.40 5.11
C ASN A 88 4.94 -2.93 4.85
N LYS A 89 6.12 -2.45 5.26
CA LYS A 89 6.65 -1.14 4.81
C LYS A 89 6.96 -1.18 3.31
N GLN A 90 7.17 -2.35 2.72
CA GLN A 90 7.23 -2.50 1.25
C GLN A 90 5.86 -2.43 0.57
N GLU A 91 4.72 -2.34 1.27
CA GLU A 91 3.41 -2.01 0.65
C GLU A 91 3.02 -0.52 0.77
N ARG A 92 3.84 0.30 1.42
CA ARG A 92 3.93 1.73 1.08
C ARG A 92 5.27 2.02 0.43
N ILE A 93 5.44 1.49 -0.78
CA ILE A 93 6.47 1.96 -1.70
C ILE A 93 6.21 3.46 -1.93
N TYR A 94 7.03 4.32 -1.33
CA TYR A 94 7.05 5.77 -1.59
C TYR A 94 7.52 6.02 -3.04
N GLY A 95 6.69 5.64 -4.01
CA GLY A 95 7.02 5.58 -5.41
C GLY A 95 8.34 4.81 -5.68
N ILE A 96 8.85 4.95 -6.90
CA ILE A 96 10.08 4.28 -7.34
C ILE A 96 11.26 4.50 -6.38
N LYS A 97 11.32 5.62 -5.64
CA LYS A 97 12.38 5.90 -4.66
C LYS A 97 12.37 4.95 -3.45
N GLY A 98 11.23 4.35 -3.12
CA GLY A 98 11.09 3.38 -2.06
C GLY A 98 11.61 1.98 -2.42
N LEU A 99 11.88 1.71 -3.70
CA LEU A 99 12.46 0.44 -4.14
C LEU A 99 13.94 0.34 -3.74
N PRO A 100 14.46 -0.88 -3.50
CA PRO A 100 15.89 -1.16 -3.51
C PRO A 100 16.54 -0.53 -4.75
N VAL A 101 17.75 0.01 -4.61
CA VAL A 101 18.42 0.82 -5.66
C VAL A 101 18.53 0.03 -6.96
N GLU A 102 18.87 -1.24 -6.86
CA GLU A 102 19.00 -2.21 -7.95
C GLU A 102 17.68 -2.54 -8.66
N LEU A 103 16.53 -2.26 -8.03
CA LEU A 103 15.19 -2.45 -8.62
C LEU A 103 14.60 -1.15 -9.19
N ARG A 104 15.22 0.01 -8.94
CA ARG A 104 14.76 1.28 -9.52
C ARG A 104 15.07 1.28 -11.02
N PRO A 105 14.14 1.66 -11.92
CA PRO A 105 14.31 1.43 -13.35
C PRO A 105 15.58 2.05 -13.96
N ARG A 106 15.93 3.28 -13.58
CA ARG A 106 17.11 3.96 -14.14
C ARG A 106 18.40 3.31 -13.66
N GLU A 107 18.48 3.03 -12.37
CA GLU A 107 19.63 2.38 -11.74
C GLU A 107 19.78 0.93 -12.22
N LYS A 108 18.67 0.18 -12.30
CA LYS A 108 18.63 -1.18 -12.86
C LYS A 108 19.11 -1.20 -14.31
N LEU A 109 18.68 -0.25 -15.15
CA LEU A 109 19.14 -0.15 -16.54
C LEU A 109 20.66 0.02 -16.61
N LEU A 110 21.23 0.86 -15.73
CA LEU A 110 22.67 1.11 -15.69
C LEU A 110 23.47 -0.07 -15.11
N LEU A 111 22.91 -0.81 -14.14
CA LEU A 111 23.58 -1.91 -13.45
C LEU A 111 23.47 -3.24 -14.20
N SER A 112 22.30 -3.54 -14.74
CA SER A 112 21.96 -4.86 -15.31
C SER A 112 21.81 -4.85 -16.83
N GLY A 113 21.77 -3.68 -17.47
CA GLY A 113 21.59 -3.55 -18.91
C GLY A 113 20.12 -3.64 -19.35
N GLY A 114 19.87 -3.24 -20.60
CA GLY A 114 18.52 -3.18 -21.18
C GLY A 114 17.89 -4.54 -21.46
N ASP A 115 18.68 -5.59 -21.62
CA ASP A 115 18.22 -6.97 -21.86
C ASP A 115 17.53 -7.60 -20.64
N LYS A 116 17.83 -7.09 -19.43
CA LYS A 116 17.23 -7.54 -18.16
C LYS A 116 15.99 -6.71 -17.76
N MET A 117 15.60 -5.76 -18.58
CA MET A 117 14.48 -4.87 -18.30
C MET A 117 13.17 -5.41 -18.85
N LYS A 118 12.11 -5.36 -18.05
CA LYS A 118 10.74 -5.54 -18.53
C LYS A 118 10.35 -4.33 -19.37
N THR A 119 9.48 -4.53 -20.35
CA THR A 119 8.96 -3.44 -21.19
C THR A 119 8.34 -2.30 -20.37
N ALA A 120 7.58 -2.63 -19.32
CA ALA A 120 7.01 -1.65 -18.40
C ALA A 120 8.08 -0.79 -17.69
N GLU A 121 9.24 -1.36 -17.36
CA GLU A 121 10.36 -0.63 -16.73
C GLU A 121 11.01 0.34 -17.71
N LEU A 122 11.19 -0.08 -18.98
CA LEU A 122 11.70 0.80 -20.04
C LEU A 122 10.74 1.97 -20.30
N LEU A 123 9.44 1.70 -20.36
CA LEU A 123 8.40 2.72 -20.47
C LEU A 123 8.44 3.68 -19.27
N ALA A 124 8.58 3.16 -18.05
CA ALA A 124 8.67 3.98 -16.84
C ALA A 124 9.84 4.97 -16.88
N ILE A 125 10.98 4.58 -17.45
CA ILE A 125 12.14 5.47 -17.63
C ILE A 125 11.80 6.63 -18.57
N LEU A 126 11.17 6.32 -19.71
CA LEU A 126 10.77 7.31 -20.71
C LEU A 126 9.71 8.28 -20.16
N ILE A 127 8.75 7.77 -19.39
CA ILE A 127 7.72 8.55 -18.72
C ILE A 127 8.33 9.44 -17.63
N GLY A 128 9.37 8.94 -16.96
CA GLY A 128 10.23 9.67 -16.02
C GLY A 128 9.63 9.87 -14.63
N SER A 129 8.33 10.17 -14.52
CA SER A 129 7.66 10.37 -13.22
C SER A 129 6.19 9.96 -13.27
N GLY A 130 5.67 9.54 -12.11
CA GLY A 130 4.29 9.12 -11.95
C GLY A 130 3.29 10.28 -11.87
N THR A 131 2.12 9.96 -11.34
CA THR A 131 1.08 10.86 -10.84
C THR A 131 0.91 10.63 -9.33
N PRO A 132 0.06 11.40 -8.61
CA PRO A 132 -0.22 11.12 -7.20
C PRO A 132 -0.73 9.70 -6.92
N ASP A 133 -1.47 9.12 -7.88
CA ASP A 133 -2.15 7.83 -7.69
C ASP A 133 -1.40 6.63 -8.33
N ASN A 134 -0.49 6.90 -9.27
CA ASN A 134 0.21 5.86 -10.02
C ASN A 134 1.69 6.21 -10.20
N SER A 135 2.59 5.28 -9.87
CA SER A 135 4.01 5.41 -10.17
C SER A 135 4.29 5.36 -11.68
N ALA A 136 5.49 5.76 -12.12
CA ALA A 136 5.86 5.63 -13.53
C ALA A 136 5.90 4.16 -13.99
N LEU A 137 6.16 3.21 -13.07
CA LEU A 137 6.07 1.78 -13.32
C LEU A 137 4.64 1.34 -13.58
N ASP A 138 3.69 1.81 -12.76
CA ASP A 138 2.27 1.49 -12.94
C ASP A 138 1.75 2.02 -14.27
N ILE A 139 2.12 3.26 -14.65
CA ILE A 139 1.71 3.84 -15.92
C ILE A 139 2.35 3.09 -17.10
N GLY A 140 3.63 2.72 -17.00
CA GLY A 140 4.32 1.91 -18.01
C GLY A 140 3.66 0.54 -18.19
N ASP A 141 3.26 -0.11 -17.10
CA ASP A 141 2.55 -1.39 -17.11
C ASP A 141 1.14 -1.26 -17.70
N GLN A 142 0.40 -0.21 -17.37
CA GLN A 142 -0.92 0.08 -17.96
C GLN A 142 -0.83 0.27 -19.49
N ILE A 143 0.15 1.04 -19.97
CA ILE A 143 0.38 1.25 -21.40
C ILE A 143 0.72 -0.09 -22.08
N PHE A 144 1.61 -0.87 -21.49
CA PHE A 144 2.00 -2.17 -22.05
C PHE A 144 0.83 -3.16 -22.12
N LYS A 145 0.04 -3.26 -21.05
CA LYS A 145 -1.14 -4.14 -20.99
C LYS A 145 -2.24 -3.71 -21.94
N ALA A 146 -2.44 -2.41 -22.16
CA ALA A 146 -3.41 -1.93 -23.14
C ALA A 146 -3.06 -2.32 -24.58
N GLY A 147 -1.77 -2.54 -24.87
CA GLY A 147 -1.28 -3.15 -26.11
C GLY A 147 -1.28 -4.68 -26.09
N GLY A 148 -2.02 -5.33 -25.18
CA GLY A 148 -2.07 -6.79 -25.07
C GLY A 148 -0.81 -7.44 -24.50
N SER A 149 0.05 -6.68 -23.81
CA SER A 149 1.37 -7.13 -23.36
C SER A 149 2.29 -7.56 -24.50
N ASP A 150 2.10 -6.96 -25.68
CA ASP A 150 2.93 -7.17 -26.85
C ASP A 150 3.64 -5.87 -27.22
N LEU A 151 4.98 -5.89 -27.22
CA LEU A 151 5.81 -4.74 -27.57
C LEU A 151 5.56 -4.27 -29.01
N ARG A 152 5.16 -5.18 -29.91
CA ARG A 152 4.88 -4.84 -31.32
C ARG A 152 3.70 -3.90 -31.45
N CYS A 153 2.75 -3.93 -30.52
CA CYS A 153 1.61 -3.01 -30.50
C CYS A 153 2.04 -1.56 -30.27
N LEU A 154 3.20 -1.33 -29.62
CA LEU A 154 3.75 0.01 -29.45
C LEU A 154 4.29 0.59 -30.75
N ALA A 155 4.64 -0.22 -31.75
CA ALA A 155 5.17 0.27 -33.03
C ALA A 155 4.18 1.16 -33.81
N ALA A 156 2.87 0.98 -33.58
CA ALA A 156 1.80 1.74 -34.24
C ALA A 156 1.09 2.75 -33.30
N VAL A 157 1.59 2.92 -32.07
CA VAL A 157 0.93 3.75 -31.06
C VAL A 157 0.93 5.22 -31.48
N ARG A 158 -0.19 5.92 -31.28
CA ARG A 158 -0.30 7.36 -31.55
C ARG A 158 -0.38 8.17 -30.27
N HIS A 159 -0.19 9.49 -30.40
CA HIS A 159 -0.36 10.42 -29.29
C HIS A 159 -1.71 10.26 -28.58
N ALA A 160 -2.81 10.09 -29.34
CA ALA A 160 -4.14 9.88 -28.78
C ALA A 160 -4.25 8.58 -27.96
N ASP A 161 -3.52 7.53 -28.35
CA ASP A 161 -3.51 6.26 -27.64
C ASP A 161 -2.77 6.36 -26.31
N LEU A 162 -1.68 7.12 -26.27
CA LEU A 162 -0.91 7.37 -25.05
C LEU A 162 -1.60 8.38 -24.12
N SER A 163 -2.29 9.37 -24.67
CA SER A 163 -2.87 10.46 -23.87
C SER A 163 -4.11 10.07 -23.09
N ARG A 164 -4.64 8.86 -23.31
CA ARG A 164 -5.73 8.31 -22.49
C ARG A 164 -5.28 7.95 -21.07
N PHE A 165 -3.98 7.76 -20.84
CA PHE A 165 -3.44 7.42 -19.53
C PHE A 165 -3.20 8.70 -18.71
N LYS A 166 -3.70 8.70 -17.46
CA LYS A 166 -3.58 9.85 -16.56
C LYS A 166 -2.11 10.24 -16.39
N GLY A 167 -1.80 11.51 -16.62
CA GLY A 167 -0.44 12.04 -16.52
C GLY A 167 0.42 11.85 -17.77
N ILE A 168 -0.10 11.31 -18.88
CA ILE A 168 0.62 11.26 -20.16
C ILE A 168 0.10 12.36 -21.08
N GLY A 169 0.69 13.56 -20.96
CA GLY A 169 0.42 14.68 -21.88
C GLY A 169 1.33 14.65 -23.12
N SER A 170 1.25 15.70 -23.94
CA SER A 170 2.05 15.88 -25.15
C SER A 170 3.55 15.68 -24.93
N ALA A 171 4.09 16.24 -23.84
CA ALA A 171 5.52 16.14 -23.51
C ALA A 171 5.98 14.70 -23.21
N ARG A 172 5.22 13.92 -22.43
CA ARG A 172 5.60 12.54 -22.12
C ARG A 172 5.31 11.60 -23.28
N SER A 173 4.22 11.86 -24.01
CA SER A 173 3.87 11.10 -25.21
C SER A 173 4.91 11.27 -26.32
N SER A 174 5.43 12.48 -26.54
CA SER A 174 6.44 12.73 -27.57
C SER A 174 7.75 11.99 -27.28
N VAL A 175 8.16 11.88 -26.01
CA VAL A 175 9.33 11.10 -25.60
C VAL A 175 9.17 9.61 -25.95
N VAL A 176 8.01 9.03 -25.65
CA VAL A 176 7.73 7.61 -25.96
C VAL A 176 7.72 7.38 -27.48
N LEU A 177 7.03 8.25 -28.22
CA LEU A 177 6.97 8.16 -29.69
C LEU A 177 8.36 8.32 -30.32
N ALA A 178 9.18 9.24 -29.82
CA ALA A 178 10.55 9.43 -30.28
C ALA A 178 11.41 8.19 -30.03
N ALA A 179 11.28 7.55 -28.86
CA ALA A 179 12.02 6.32 -28.56
C ALA A 179 11.64 5.16 -29.50
N ILE A 180 10.35 5.00 -29.80
CA ILE A 180 9.86 3.98 -30.76
C ILE A 180 10.38 4.27 -32.17
N GLU A 181 10.31 5.53 -32.60
CA GLU A 181 10.83 5.99 -33.88
C GLU A 181 12.34 5.66 -34.02
N LEU A 182 13.13 5.96 -33.00
CA LEU A 182 14.57 5.64 -32.97
C LEU A 182 14.82 4.14 -33.08
N GLY A 183 14.11 3.31 -32.31
CA GLY A 183 14.24 1.86 -32.40
C GLY A 183 13.96 1.34 -33.80
N ARG A 184 12.89 1.82 -34.42
CA ARG A 184 12.53 1.42 -35.79
C ARG A 184 13.55 1.86 -36.85
N ARG A 185 14.26 2.99 -36.67
CA ARG A 185 15.36 3.39 -37.58
C ARG A 185 16.63 2.55 -37.42
N ILE A 186 16.85 1.98 -36.23
CA ILE A 186 18.02 1.11 -35.97
C ILE A 186 17.84 -0.25 -36.65
N PHE A 187 16.60 -0.73 -36.77
CA PHE A 187 16.27 -2.05 -37.33
C PHE A 187 15.60 -2.01 -38.71
N SER A 188 15.48 -0.82 -39.32
CA SER A 188 15.08 -0.64 -40.73
C SER A 188 16.28 -0.70 -41.66
#